data_AF-A0A5B2TMI7-F1
#
_entry.id   AF-A0A5B2TMI7-F1
#
_cell.length_a   1.000
_cell.length_b   1.000
_cell.length_c   1.000
_cell.angle_alpha   90.00
_cell.angle_beta   90.00
_cell.angle_gamma   90.00
#
_symmetry.space_group_name_H-M   'P 1'
#
loop_
_entity.id
_entity.type
_entity.pdbx_description
1 polymer ?
#
loop_
_entity_poly.entity_id
_entity_poly.type
_entity_poly.pdbx_seq_one_letter_code
_entity_poly.pdbx_strand_id
1 'polypeptide(L)'
;MLPTLSRIAAALERLAPPPAVTPAPKGADAFVWHPAQAGLPARLAPVARVAAVEIGLLQGVERQKSLLLENTLRFARGLPANNAMLWGARGMGKSSLVKAAHAAANEAHPGSLALIEIHREDIRTLPELLNILRADASGSGGGGRRCLVFCDDLSFEREDADYKALKSVLDGGIEGRPANVLFYATSNRRHLMPRDMIENERGSAINPGEAVEEKVSLSDRFGLWIGFHNADQSTFFAMVEGYAQALGLPIEPDALRREAVEWSVTRGGRSGRVAWQFITDLAGRLGVALPG
;
A
#
# COMPACT_ATOMS: atom_id res chain seq x y z
N MET A 1 20.28 54.61 -13.81
CA MET A 1 19.39 53.49 -14.22
C MET A 1 19.67 52.18 -13.48
N LEU A 2 20.93 51.77 -13.29
CA LEU A 2 21.30 50.56 -12.54
C LEU A 2 20.69 50.45 -11.12
N PRO A 3 20.65 51.51 -10.27
CA PRO A 3 20.13 51.40 -8.90
C PRO A 3 18.62 51.09 -8.86
N THR A 4 17.85 51.63 -9.80
CA THR A 4 16.41 51.39 -9.93
C THR A 4 16.13 49.97 -10.41
N LEU A 5 16.92 49.46 -11.34
CA LEU A 5 16.83 48.08 -11.82
C LEU A 5 17.16 47.08 -10.72
N SER A 6 18.21 47.33 -9.92
CA SER A 6 18.53 46.48 -8.75
C SER A 6 17.44 46.51 -7.68
N ARG A 7 16.79 47.66 -7.45
CA ARG A 7 15.67 47.77 -6.51
C ARG A 7 14.44 47.00 -6.99
N ILE A 8 14.16 47.02 -8.29
CA ILE A 8 13.07 46.25 -8.92
C ILE A 8 13.39 44.76 -8.84
N ALA A 9 14.62 44.33 -9.18
CA ALA A 9 15.05 42.94 -9.06
C ALA A 9 14.93 42.42 -7.62
N ALA A 10 15.41 43.18 -6.62
CA ALA A 10 15.29 42.79 -5.21
C ALA A 10 13.82 42.79 -4.70
N ALA A 11 12.94 43.61 -5.28
CA ALA A 11 11.50 43.55 -4.98
C ALA A 11 10.84 42.32 -5.63
N LEU A 12 11.23 41.98 -6.86
CA LEU A 12 10.76 40.78 -7.56
C LEU A 12 11.29 39.49 -6.93
N GLU A 13 12.54 39.45 -6.45
CA GLU A 13 13.12 38.31 -5.73
C GLU A 13 12.43 38.07 -4.37
N ARG A 14 11.97 39.15 -3.70
CA ARG A 14 11.17 39.03 -2.47
C ARG A 14 9.73 38.58 -2.73
N LEU A 15 9.22 38.80 -3.95
CA LEU A 15 7.90 38.36 -4.40
C LEU A 15 7.95 36.98 -5.07
N ALA A 16 9.11 36.56 -5.56
CA ALA A 16 9.32 35.24 -6.12
C ALA A 16 9.40 34.24 -4.97
N PRO A 17 8.46 33.27 -4.87
CA PRO A 17 8.64 32.17 -3.95
C PRO A 17 9.98 31.47 -4.27
N PRO A 18 10.71 30.98 -3.26
CA PRO A 18 11.94 30.24 -3.49
C PRO A 18 11.68 29.11 -4.49
N PRO A 19 12.65 28.79 -5.36
CA PRO A 19 12.48 27.76 -6.38
C PRO A 19 11.97 26.48 -5.73
N ALA A 20 10.86 25.97 -6.24
CA ALA A 20 10.19 24.81 -5.66
C ALA A 20 11.18 23.64 -5.63
N VAL A 21 11.49 23.16 -4.42
CA VAL A 21 12.31 21.97 -4.25
C VAL A 21 11.52 20.78 -4.77
N THR A 22 12.02 20.13 -5.82
CA THR A 22 11.39 18.91 -6.35
C THR A 22 11.39 17.83 -5.26
N PRO A 23 10.22 17.24 -4.92
CA PRO A 23 10.16 16.20 -3.90
C PRO A 23 11.06 15.02 -4.28
N ALA A 24 11.84 14.52 -3.32
CA ALA A 24 12.72 13.37 -3.53
C ALA A 24 12.58 12.37 -2.37
N PRO A 25 12.59 11.05 -2.63
CA PRO A 25 12.43 10.00 -1.63
C PRO A 25 13.73 9.77 -0.84
N LYS A 26 14.23 10.81 -0.16
CA LYS A 26 15.51 10.82 0.57
C LYS A 26 15.29 11.08 2.06
N GLY A 27 16.17 10.54 2.90
CA GLY A 27 16.19 10.80 4.35
C GLY A 27 15.21 10.00 5.21
N ALA A 28 14.37 9.15 4.62
CA ALA A 28 13.49 8.22 5.33
C ALA A 28 13.22 6.98 4.46
N ASP A 29 12.74 5.89 5.06
CA ASP A 29 12.37 4.67 4.31
C ASP A 29 10.92 4.65 3.85
N ALA A 30 10.09 5.53 4.41
CA ALA A 30 8.68 5.63 4.06
C ALA A 30 8.23 7.09 3.98
N PHE A 31 7.27 7.35 3.11
CA PHE A 31 6.72 8.67 2.83
C PHE A 31 5.22 8.61 2.58
N VAL A 32 4.52 9.70 2.85
CA VAL A 32 3.16 9.95 2.37
C VAL A 32 3.21 10.99 1.25
N TRP A 33 2.59 10.69 0.12
CA TRP A 33 2.42 11.63 -0.97
C TRP A 33 1.35 12.66 -0.63
N HIS A 34 1.69 13.93 -0.79
CA HIS A 34 0.72 15.03 -0.78
C HIS A 34 0.83 15.77 -2.12
N PRO A 35 -0.22 15.73 -2.96
CA PRO A 35 -0.20 16.45 -4.23
C PRO A 35 -0.20 17.96 -4.03
N ALA A 36 0.11 18.70 -5.08
CA ALA A 36 0.06 20.16 -5.05
C ALA A 36 -1.37 20.63 -4.76
N GLN A 37 -1.51 21.59 -3.85
CA GLN A 37 -2.77 22.25 -3.49
C GLN A 37 -2.62 23.76 -3.62
N ALA A 38 -3.72 24.51 -3.55
CA ALA A 38 -3.69 25.96 -3.68
C ALA A 38 -2.71 26.60 -2.67
N GLY A 39 -1.57 27.10 -3.17
CA GLY A 39 -0.52 27.72 -2.36
C GLY A 39 0.47 26.76 -1.69
N LEU A 40 0.35 25.44 -1.89
CA LEU A 40 1.28 24.45 -1.34
C LEU A 40 1.83 23.55 -2.45
N PRO A 41 3.16 23.47 -2.63
CA PRO A 41 3.75 22.56 -3.61
C PRO A 41 3.52 21.10 -3.19
N ALA A 42 3.54 20.20 -4.17
CA ALA A 42 3.53 18.78 -3.90
C ALA A 42 4.74 18.38 -3.05
N ARG A 43 4.59 17.35 -2.21
CA ARG A 43 5.65 16.90 -1.30
C ARG A 43 5.55 15.42 -0.95
N LEU A 44 6.69 14.85 -0.59
CA LEU A 44 6.81 13.54 0.05
C LEU A 44 7.09 13.75 1.54
N ALA A 45 6.08 13.57 2.39
CA ALA A 45 6.23 13.74 3.84
C ALA A 45 6.87 12.49 4.44
N PRO A 46 8.04 12.55 5.10
CA PRO A 46 8.70 11.39 5.66
C PRO A 46 7.90 10.80 6.83
N VAL A 47 7.84 9.47 6.89
CA VAL A 47 7.24 8.71 7.98
C VAL A 47 8.37 8.13 8.84
N ALA A 48 8.52 8.64 10.06
CA ALA A 48 9.60 8.24 10.96
C ALA A 48 9.51 6.76 11.38
N ARG A 49 8.27 6.24 11.54
CA ARG A 49 8.02 4.86 11.91
C ARG A 49 6.84 4.30 11.13
N VAL A 50 7.10 3.27 10.31
CA VAL A 50 6.05 2.52 9.64
C VAL A 50 5.41 1.59 10.64
N ALA A 51 4.09 1.68 10.80
CA ALA A 51 3.30 0.68 11.54
C ALA A 51 3.24 -0.64 10.74
N ALA A 52 4.32 -1.40 10.78
CA ALA A 52 4.45 -2.72 10.16
C ALA A 52 4.30 -3.81 11.23
N VAL A 53 3.54 -4.85 10.87
CA VAL A 53 3.54 -6.11 11.63
C VAL A 53 4.71 -6.94 11.10
N GLU A 54 5.48 -7.56 11.98
CA GLU A 54 6.55 -8.46 11.55
C GLU A 54 5.99 -9.56 10.64
N ILE A 55 6.68 -9.86 9.54
CA ILE A 55 6.14 -10.73 8.50
C ILE A 55 5.83 -12.15 9.03
N GLY A 56 6.58 -12.61 10.03
CA GLY A 56 6.38 -13.90 10.71
C GLY A 56 5.05 -13.98 11.49
N LEU A 57 4.49 -12.86 11.93
CA LEU A 57 3.24 -12.82 12.69
C LEU A 57 1.99 -12.87 11.79
N LEU A 58 2.14 -12.69 10.49
CA LEU A 58 1.04 -12.77 9.53
C LEU A 58 0.69 -14.24 9.23
N GLN A 59 -0.13 -14.87 10.05
CA GLN A 59 -0.48 -16.30 9.93
C GLN A 59 -1.58 -16.58 8.90
N GLY A 60 -1.55 -17.76 8.26
CA GLY A 60 -2.60 -18.24 7.34
C GLY A 60 -2.57 -17.59 5.95
N VAL A 61 -1.46 -16.91 5.63
CA VAL A 61 -1.25 -16.20 4.36
C VAL A 61 0.12 -16.54 3.78
N GLU A 62 0.62 -17.75 4.00
CA GLU A 62 1.97 -18.22 3.67
C GLU A 62 2.28 -18.10 2.18
N ARG A 63 1.35 -18.52 1.33
CA ARG A 63 1.51 -18.40 -0.12
C ARG A 63 1.55 -16.93 -0.56
N GLN A 64 0.66 -16.10 -0.02
CA GLN A 64 0.57 -14.68 -0.31
C GLN A 64 1.85 -13.96 0.14
N LYS A 65 2.36 -14.31 1.34
CA LYS A 65 3.63 -13.86 1.90
C LYS A 65 4.77 -14.13 0.92
N SER A 66 4.96 -15.39 0.53
CA SER A 66 6.06 -15.78 -0.35
C SER A 66 6.01 -15.03 -1.69
N LEU A 67 4.84 -14.96 -2.33
CA LEU A 67 4.69 -14.29 -3.63
C LEU A 67 5.05 -12.79 -3.57
N LEU A 68 4.50 -12.06 -2.58
CA LEU A 68 4.73 -10.63 -2.49
C LEU A 68 6.16 -10.32 -2.01
N LEU A 69 6.67 -11.07 -1.04
CA LEU A 69 8.01 -10.87 -0.50
C LEU A 69 9.08 -11.11 -1.56
N GLU A 70 8.98 -12.21 -2.31
CA GLU A 70 9.95 -12.53 -3.36
C GLU A 70 9.97 -11.44 -4.45
N ASN A 71 8.79 -10.99 -4.89
CA ASN A 71 8.67 -9.90 -5.87
C ASN A 71 9.28 -8.59 -5.36
N THR A 72 9.03 -8.26 -4.10
CA THR A 72 9.55 -7.04 -3.45
C THR A 72 11.07 -7.10 -3.30
N LEU A 73 11.63 -8.25 -2.90
CA LEU A 73 13.08 -8.47 -2.78
C LEU A 73 13.80 -8.45 -4.13
N ARG A 74 13.17 -8.98 -5.19
CA ARG A 74 13.70 -8.85 -6.56
C ARG A 74 13.77 -7.37 -6.96
N PHE A 75 12.70 -6.63 -6.73
CA PHE A 75 12.67 -5.21 -7.04
C PHE A 75 13.72 -4.42 -6.26
N ALA A 76 13.84 -4.65 -4.95
CA ALA A 76 14.83 -3.97 -4.11
C ALA A 76 16.27 -4.19 -4.58
N ARG A 77 16.59 -5.38 -5.09
CA ARG A 77 17.89 -5.72 -5.72
C ARG A 77 18.09 -5.16 -7.12
N GLY A 78 17.05 -4.54 -7.66
CA GLY A 78 17.01 -3.96 -8.98
C GLY A 78 16.76 -4.87 -10.14
N LEU A 79 16.15 -6.01 -9.86
CA LEU A 79 15.62 -6.93 -10.86
C LEU A 79 14.18 -6.55 -11.24
N PRO A 80 13.68 -7.01 -12.39
CA PRO A 80 12.28 -6.85 -12.77
C PRO A 80 11.32 -7.45 -11.74
N ALA A 81 10.20 -6.77 -11.54
CA ALA A 81 9.13 -7.15 -10.62
C ALA A 81 7.78 -6.67 -11.15
N ASN A 82 6.73 -7.35 -10.71
CA ASN A 82 5.36 -7.09 -11.14
C ASN A 82 4.63 -6.16 -10.17
N ASN A 83 3.81 -5.26 -10.71
CA ASN A 83 2.81 -4.57 -9.90
C ASN A 83 1.86 -5.61 -9.27
N ALA A 84 1.40 -5.35 -8.05
CA ALA A 84 0.59 -6.31 -7.29
C ALA A 84 -0.74 -5.71 -6.82
N MET A 85 -1.82 -6.47 -6.98
CA MET A 85 -3.12 -6.19 -6.37
C MET A 85 -3.41 -7.27 -5.33
N LEU A 86 -3.59 -6.85 -4.07
CA LEU A 86 -4.00 -7.71 -2.98
C LEU A 86 -5.50 -7.50 -2.73
N TRP A 87 -6.32 -8.52 -2.92
CA TRP A 87 -7.77 -8.36 -2.85
C TRP A 87 -8.43 -9.39 -1.95
N GLY A 88 -9.65 -9.10 -1.52
CA GLY A 88 -10.49 -10.05 -0.77
C GLY A 88 -10.72 -9.63 0.68
N ALA A 89 -10.81 -10.62 1.57
CA ALA A 89 -11.36 -10.46 2.91
C ALA A 89 -10.75 -9.29 3.71
N ARG A 90 -11.61 -8.52 4.37
CA ARG A 90 -11.22 -7.39 5.23
C ARG A 90 -10.50 -7.94 6.47
N GLY A 91 -9.47 -7.23 6.92
CA GLY A 91 -8.77 -7.58 8.17
C GLY A 91 -7.80 -8.76 8.08
N MET A 92 -7.51 -9.29 6.89
CA MET A 92 -6.55 -10.40 6.68
C MET A 92 -5.12 -9.96 6.40
N GLY A 93 -4.75 -8.74 6.79
CA GLY A 93 -3.36 -8.28 6.72
C GLY A 93 -2.85 -7.96 5.32
N LYS A 94 -3.70 -7.59 4.35
CA LYS A 94 -3.27 -7.16 3.01
C LYS A 94 -2.27 -5.99 3.09
N SER A 95 -2.66 -4.91 3.75
CA SER A 95 -1.83 -3.70 3.93
C SER A 95 -0.63 -3.99 4.83
N SER A 96 -0.83 -4.80 5.88
CA SER A 96 0.24 -5.26 6.76
C SER A 96 1.30 -6.04 5.98
N LEU A 97 0.91 -6.88 5.04
CA LEU A 97 1.84 -7.67 4.24
C LEU A 97 2.70 -6.79 3.33
N VAL A 98 2.12 -5.76 2.72
CA VAL A 98 2.90 -4.79 1.91
C VAL A 98 3.95 -4.11 2.77
N LYS A 99 3.56 -3.61 3.94
CA LYS A 99 4.48 -2.94 4.89
C LYS A 99 5.56 -3.90 5.40
N ALA A 100 5.19 -5.14 5.70
CA ALA A 100 6.12 -6.18 6.15
C ALA A 100 7.12 -6.58 5.05
N ALA A 101 6.67 -6.71 3.80
CA ALA A 101 7.54 -7.02 2.66
C ALA A 101 8.53 -5.88 2.36
N HIS A 102 8.09 -4.62 2.51
CA HIS A 102 8.98 -3.46 2.43
C HIS A 102 10.03 -3.46 3.55
N ALA A 103 9.60 -3.67 4.80
CA ALA A 103 10.51 -3.75 5.95
C ALA A 103 11.56 -4.85 5.77
N ALA A 104 11.13 -6.06 5.37
CA ALA A 104 12.04 -7.18 5.11
C ALA A 104 13.01 -6.91 3.95
N ALA A 105 12.58 -6.15 2.93
CA ALA A 105 13.46 -5.76 1.83
C ALA A 105 14.56 -4.77 2.29
N ASN A 106 14.22 -3.82 3.15
CA ASN A 106 15.20 -2.89 3.73
C ASN A 106 16.07 -3.54 4.83
N GLU A 107 15.58 -4.55 5.53
CA GLU A 107 16.41 -5.36 6.42
C GLU A 107 17.48 -6.12 5.62
N ALA A 108 17.08 -6.75 4.51
CA ALA A 108 18.01 -7.47 3.64
C ALA A 108 18.94 -6.54 2.83
N HIS A 109 18.45 -5.37 2.42
CA HIS A 109 19.20 -4.38 1.63
C HIS A 109 18.88 -2.96 2.14
N PRO A 110 19.59 -2.46 3.16
CA PRO A 110 19.31 -1.17 3.80
C PRO A 110 19.29 0.01 2.80
N GLY A 111 18.26 0.84 2.91
CA GLY A 111 18.08 2.03 2.07
C GLY A 111 17.72 1.74 0.60
N SER A 112 17.53 0.47 0.22
CA SER A 112 17.29 0.10 -1.19
C SER A 112 15.89 0.50 -1.68
N LEU A 113 14.89 0.48 -0.80
CA LEU A 113 13.48 0.64 -1.18
C LEU A 113 12.78 1.70 -0.32
N ALA A 114 12.24 2.74 -0.96
CA ALA A 114 11.33 3.70 -0.34
C ALA A 114 9.89 3.21 -0.47
N LEU A 115 9.11 3.23 0.60
CA LEU A 115 7.65 3.04 0.57
C LEU A 115 6.97 4.41 0.44
N ILE A 116 6.10 4.60 -0.54
CA ILE A 116 5.37 5.85 -0.73
C ILE A 116 3.88 5.53 -0.70
N GLU A 117 3.20 5.95 0.35
CA GLU A 117 1.76 5.85 0.45
C GLU A 117 1.10 6.96 -0.37
N ILE A 118 0.20 6.57 -1.27
CA ILE A 118 -0.74 7.47 -1.94
C ILE A 118 -2.14 7.15 -1.43
N HIS A 119 -2.83 8.16 -0.92
CA HIS A 119 -4.20 7.95 -0.46
C HIS A 119 -5.13 7.69 -1.66
N ARG A 120 -6.22 6.97 -1.40
CA ARG A 120 -7.21 6.64 -2.44
C ARG A 120 -7.76 7.88 -3.13
N GLU A 121 -8.01 8.96 -2.39
CA GLU A 121 -8.55 10.23 -2.89
C GLU A 121 -7.57 10.99 -3.82
N ASP A 122 -6.28 10.67 -3.73
CA ASP A 122 -5.23 11.33 -4.48
C ASP A 122 -4.79 10.51 -5.70
N ILE A 123 -5.42 9.36 -5.99
CA ILE A 123 -5.01 8.46 -7.09
C ILE A 123 -4.98 9.14 -8.45
N ARG A 124 -5.90 10.07 -8.73
CA ARG A 124 -5.84 10.94 -9.91
C ARG A 124 -4.51 11.69 -10.11
N THR A 125 -3.74 11.90 -9.04
CA THR A 125 -2.43 12.58 -9.05
C THR A 125 -1.25 11.62 -9.19
N LEU A 126 -1.50 10.30 -9.31
CA LEU A 126 -0.45 9.30 -9.51
C LEU A 126 0.49 9.62 -10.69
N PRO A 127 0.03 10.10 -11.86
CA PRO A 127 0.93 10.49 -12.95
C PRO A 127 1.93 11.58 -12.57
N GLU A 128 1.51 12.57 -11.76
CA GLU A 128 2.38 13.63 -11.25
C GLU A 128 3.48 13.03 -10.35
N LEU A 129 3.10 12.16 -9.40
CA LEU A 129 4.05 11.46 -8.53
C LEU A 129 5.06 10.65 -9.35
N LEU A 130 4.61 9.89 -10.35
CA LEU A 130 5.53 9.09 -11.19
C LEU A 130 6.49 9.97 -11.98
N ASN A 131 6.06 11.14 -12.46
CA ASN A 131 6.93 12.08 -13.16
C ASN A 131 8.03 12.62 -12.26
N ILE A 132 7.70 12.93 -11.01
CA ILE A 132 8.68 13.34 -9.99
C ILE A 132 9.68 12.21 -9.71
N LEU A 133 9.20 10.98 -9.51
CA LEU A 133 10.07 9.82 -9.25
C LEU A 133 10.94 9.44 -10.46
N ARG A 134 10.47 9.69 -11.69
CA ARG A 134 11.25 9.50 -12.92
C ARG A 134 12.38 10.52 -13.02
N ALA A 135 12.09 11.79 -12.72
CA ALA A 135 13.07 12.87 -12.75
C ALA A 135 14.18 12.68 -11.70
N ASP A 136 13.83 12.21 -10.49
CA ASP A 136 14.85 11.84 -9.48
C ASP A 136 15.74 10.69 -9.98
N ALA A 137 15.17 9.73 -10.72
CA ALA A 137 15.91 8.59 -11.27
C ALA A 137 16.91 8.95 -12.37
N SER A 138 16.58 9.94 -13.21
CA SER A 138 17.38 10.35 -14.37
C SER A 138 18.41 11.44 -14.07
N GLY A 139 18.46 11.97 -12.84
CA GLY A 139 19.41 12.98 -12.41
C GLY A 139 20.88 12.52 -12.45
N SER A 140 21.80 13.50 -12.46
CA SER A 140 23.25 13.37 -12.67
C SER A 140 24.02 12.52 -11.64
N GLY A 141 23.35 11.94 -10.64
CA GLY A 141 23.94 11.13 -9.56
C GLY A 141 23.87 9.61 -9.75
N GLY A 142 23.23 9.11 -10.82
CA GLY A 142 23.15 7.68 -11.13
C GLY A 142 22.12 6.92 -10.29
N GLY A 143 21.03 6.49 -10.93
CA GLY A 143 20.10 5.47 -10.44
C GLY A 143 19.33 5.86 -9.17
N GLY A 144 18.37 6.77 -9.29
CA GLY A 144 17.49 7.16 -8.17
C GLY A 144 16.89 5.96 -7.42
N ARG A 145 16.60 6.18 -6.14
CA ARG A 145 16.16 5.13 -5.21
C ARG A 145 14.92 4.42 -5.76
N ARG A 146 14.84 3.11 -5.52
CA ARG A 146 13.66 2.34 -5.90
C ARG A 146 12.50 2.69 -4.98
N CYS A 147 11.33 2.87 -5.58
CA CYS A 147 10.15 3.35 -4.89
C CYS A 147 9.02 2.34 -5.06
N LEU A 148 8.48 1.85 -3.94
CA LEU A 148 7.24 1.11 -3.90
C LEU A 148 6.10 2.10 -3.58
N VAL A 149 5.32 2.45 -4.59
CA VAL A 149 4.09 3.23 -4.40
C VAL A 149 2.97 2.30 -3.96
N PHE A 150 2.31 2.65 -2.86
CA PHE A 150 1.28 1.84 -2.23
C PHE A 150 -0.03 2.61 -2.07
N CYS A 151 -1.13 2.05 -2.57
CA CYS A 151 -2.48 2.56 -2.30
C CYS A 151 -3.27 1.54 -1.47
N ASP A 152 -3.70 1.93 -0.27
CA ASP A 152 -4.56 1.08 0.56
C ASP A 152 -6.04 1.26 0.21
N ASP A 153 -6.79 0.17 0.28
CA ASP A 153 -8.25 0.10 0.06
C ASP A 153 -8.75 0.80 -1.20
N LEU A 154 -8.11 0.53 -2.33
CA LEU A 154 -8.53 1.03 -3.64
C LEU A 154 -9.93 0.49 -3.99
N SER A 155 -10.85 1.39 -4.31
CA SER A 155 -12.21 1.06 -4.74
C SER A 155 -12.60 1.87 -5.97
N PHE A 156 -13.10 1.19 -7.00
CA PHE A 156 -13.60 1.84 -8.21
C PHE A 156 -15.09 2.12 -8.09
N GLU A 157 -15.45 3.08 -7.24
CA GLU A 157 -16.81 3.62 -7.20
C GLU A 157 -16.89 4.87 -8.09
N ARG A 158 -17.28 4.66 -9.35
CA ARG A 158 -17.87 5.64 -10.28
C ARG A 158 -17.06 6.86 -10.75
N GLU A 159 -15.79 7.04 -10.37
CA GLU A 159 -14.98 8.15 -10.91
C GLU A 159 -14.06 7.72 -12.06
N ASP A 160 -14.37 8.18 -13.28
CA ASP A 160 -13.58 7.91 -14.49
C ASP A 160 -12.12 8.38 -14.39
N ALA A 161 -11.86 9.42 -13.59
CA ALA A 161 -10.53 10.04 -13.51
C ALA A 161 -9.50 9.13 -12.83
N ASP A 162 -9.86 8.52 -11.70
CA ASP A 162 -8.98 7.60 -10.96
C ASP A 162 -8.67 6.35 -11.77
N TYR A 163 -9.69 5.82 -12.45
CA TYR A 163 -9.55 4.68 -13.33
C TYR A 163 -8.63 5.00 -14.53
N LYS A 164 -8.82 6.15 -15.20
CA LYS A 164 -7.97 6.58 -16.33
C LYS A 164 -6.52 6.78 -15.88
N ALA A 165 -6.30 7.38 -14.72
CA ALA A 165 -4.96 7.55 -14.16
C ALA A 165 -4.28 6.19 -13.94
N LEU A 166 -4.96 5.24 -13.29
CA LEU A 166 -4.40 3.92 -13.04
C LEU A 166 -4.16 3.12 -14.32
N LYS A 167 -5.13 3.14 -15.24
CA LYS A 167 -5.03 2.47 -16.55
C LYS A 167 -3.85 3.01 -17.35
N SER A 168 -3.68 4.32 -17.44
CA SER A 168 -2.56 4.95 -18.16
C SER A 168 -1.19 4.48 -17.65
N VAL A 169 -1.06 4.36 -16.32
CA VAL A 169 0.18 3.91 -15.66
C VAL A 169 0.44 2.42 -15.90
N LEU A 170 -0.61 1.59 -15.83
CA LEU A 170 -0.49 0.14 -15.91
C LEU A 170 -0.45 -0.39 -17.36
N ASP A 171 -1.12 0.27 -18.30
CA ASP A 171 -1.10 -0.06 -19.73
C ASP A 171 0.25 0.29 -20.39
N GLY A 172 1.09 1.09 -19.72
CA GLY A 172 2.35 1.53 -20.29
C GLY A 172 2.11 2.50 -21.45
N GLY A 173 1.33 3.56 -21.23
CA GLY A 173 1.26 4.69 -22.17
C GLY A 173 2.66 5.25 -22.49
N ILE A 174 2.78 6.24 -23.38
CA ILE A 174 4.08 6.72 -23.92
C ILE A 174 5.15 6.94 -22.82
N GLU A 175 4.76 7.46 -21.65
CA GLU A 175 5.68 7.68 -20.52
C GLU A 175 5.81 6.47 -19.56
N GLY A 176 4.80 5.61 -19.53
CA GLY A 176 4.72 4.37 -18.74
C GLY A 176 5.05 4.50 -17.25
N ARG A 177 5.17 3.37 -16.56
CA ARG A 177 5.73 3.32 -15.20
C ARG A 177 7.26 3.46 -15.26
N PRO A 178 7.89 4.34 -14.45
CA PRO A 178 9.35 4.39 -14.35
C PRO A 178 9.96 3.06 -13.89
N ALA A 179 11.14 2.70 -14.40
CA ALA A 179 11.81 1.43 -14.08
C ALA A 179 12.21 1.29 -12.59
N ASN A 180 12.36 2.42 -11.91
CA ASN A 180 12.65 2.50 -10.47
C ASN A 180 11.37 2.58 -9.60
N VAL A 181 10.17 2.46 -10.17
CA VAL A 181 8.91 2.48 -9.41
C VAL A 181 8.18 1.14 -9.51
N LEU A 182 7.63 0.64 -8.41
CA LEU A 182 6.72 -0.51 -8.36
C LEU A 182 5.39 -0.05 -7.73
N PHE A 183 4.26 -0.55 -8.21
CA PHE A 183 2.95 -0.14 -7.68
C PHE A 183 2.20 -1.33 -7.05
N TYR A 184 1.87 -1.21 -5.77
CA TYR A 184 1.02 -2.14 -5.04
C TYR A 184 -0.29 -1.46 -4.63
N ALA A 185 -1.38 -2.20 -4.68
CA ALA A 185 -2.66 -1.76 -4.14
C ALA A 185 -3.34 -2.86 -3.35
N THR A 186 -4.15 -2.48 -2.35
CA THR A 186 -5.12 -3.42 -1.75
C THR A 186 -6.54 -3.07 -2.16
N SER A 187 -7.43 -4.05 -2.17
CA SER A 187 -8.87 -3.82 -2.29
C SER A 187 -9.66 -4.76 -1.38
N ASN A 188 -10.58 -4.21 -0.60
CA ASN A 188 -11.55 -4.99 0.16
C ASN A 188 -12.68 -5.55 -0.72
N ARG A 189 -12.74 -5.10 -1.96
CA ARG A 189 -13.86 -5.28 -2.84
C ARG A 189 -13.48 -6.27 -3.93
N ARG A 190 -14.18 -7.41 -3.95
CA ARG A 190 -14.17 -8.34 -5.09
C ARG A 190 -14.73 -7.68 -6.37
N HIS A 191 -15.15 -6.42 -6.36
CA HIS A 191 -15.76 -5.75 -7.52
C HIS A 191 -14.75 -5.41 -8.63
N LEU A 192 -13.48 -5.75 -8.42
CA LEU A 192 -12.46 -5.92 -9.47
C LEU A 192 -12.46 -7.32 -10.11
N MET A 193 -13.33 -8.24 -9.66
CA MET A 193 -13.45 -9.62 -10.13
C MET A 193 -14.65 -9.74 -11.07
N PRO A 194 -14.40 -10.08 -12.34
CA PRO A 194 -15.41 -10.47 -13.32
C PRO A 194 -15.17 -11.94 -13.72
N ARG A 195 -15.05 -12.85 -12.75
CA ARG A 195 -14.83 -14.28 -13.07
C ARG A 195 -15.84 -15.28 -12.49
N ASP A 196 -16.84 -14.82 -11.73
CA ASP A 196 -17.99 -15.66 -11.33
C ASP A 196 -19.37 -15.11 -11.78
N MET A 197 -19.41 -14.04 -12.60
CA MET A 197 -20.65 -13.36 -13.03
C MET A 197 -21.13 -13.69 -14.45
N ILE A 198 -20.53 -14.68 -15.14
CA ILE A 198 -21.03 -15.09 -16.47
C ILE A 198 -22.30 -15.96 -16.36
N GLU A 199 -22.61 -16.53 -15.18
CA GLU A 199 -23.76 -17.44 -15.05
C GLU A 199 -25.04 -16.81 -14.46
N ASN A 200 -25.00 -15.64 -13.80
CA ASN A 200 -26.15 -15.21 -12.97
C ASN A 200 -26.79 -13.84 -13.21
N GLU A 201 -26.38 -13.04 -14.21
CA GLU A 201 -27.06 -11.76 -14.50
C GLU A 201 -27.56 -11.65 -15.94
N ARG A 202 -28.53 -12.50 -16.30
CA ARG A 202 -29.42 -12.29 -17.46
C ARG A 202 -30.56 -11.28 -17.17
N GLY A 203 -30.44 -10.46 -16.13
CA GLY A 203 -31.52 -9.61 -15.63
C GLY A 203 -31.13 -8.15 -15.45
N SER A 204 -31.43 -7.34 -16.47
CA SER A 204 -31.53 -5.87 -16.43
C SER A 204 -30.29 -5.06 -16.04
N ALA A 205 -29.47 -4.73 -17.03
CA ALA A 205 -28.92 -3.38 -17.18
C ALA A 205 -28.75 -3.08 -18.68
N ILE A 206 -29.08 -1.86 -19.08
CA ILE A 206 -28.94 -1.38 -20.46
C ILE A 206 -27.45 -1.03 -20.63
N ASN A 207 -26.72 -1.90 -21.35
CA ASN A 207 -25.26 -1.95 -21.55
C ASN A 207 -24.36 -2.35 -20.34
N PRO A 208 -24.37 -3.63 -19.91
CA PRO A 208 -23.47 -4.16 -18.88
C PRO A 208 -22.07 -4.56 -19.39
N GLY A 209 -21.89 -4.72 -20.71
CA GLY A 209 -20.68 -5.33 -21.29
C GLY A 209 -19.41 -4.48 -21.18
N GLU A 210 -19.47 -3.21 -21.60
CA GLU A 210 -18.29 -2.34 -21.69
C GLU A 210 -17.68 -2.02 -20.31
N ALA A 211 -18.52 -1.71 -19.31
CA ALA A 211 -18.04 -1.42 -17.95
C ALA A 211 -17.47 -2.65 -17.24
N VAL A 212 -17.87 -3.86 -17.64
CA VAL A 212 -17.30 -5.11 -17.14
C VAL A 212 -15.98 -5.40 -17.83
N GLU A 213 -15.92 -5.33 -19.17
CA GLU A 213 -14.69 -5.54 -19.96
C GLU A 213 -13.56 -4.58 -19.56
N GLU A 214 -13.87 -3.31 -19.28
CA GLU A 214 -12.89 -2.35 -18.80
C GLU A 214 -12.35 -2.71 -17.40
N LYS A 215 -13.21 -3.12 -16.46
CA LYS A 215 -12.75 -3.54 -15.11
C LYS A 215 -11.90 -4.82 -15.15
N VAL A 216 -12.21 -5.75 -16.07
CA VAL A 216 -11.36 -6.92 -16.35
C VAL A 216 -9.98 -6.45 -16.83
N SER A 217 -9.95 -5.51 -17.78
CA SER A 217 -8.74 -4.99 -18.41
C SER A 217 -7.74 -4.41 -17.41
N LEU A 218 -8.20 -3.68 -16.39
CA LEU A 218 -7.30 -3.13 -15.36
C LEU A 218 -6.70 -4.21 -14.45
N SER A 219 -7.51 -5.23 -14.11
CA SER A 219 -7.05 -6.32 -13.24
C SER A 219 -5.94 -7.16 -13.89
N ASP A 220 -6.04 -7.39 -15.20
CA ASP A 220 -5.05 -8.16 -15.98
C ASP A 220 -3.70 -7.45 -16.10
N ARG A 221 -3.60 -6.15 -15.77
CA ARG A 221 -2.33 -5.40 -15.79
C ARG A 221 -1.52 -5.50 -14.50
N PHE A 222 -2.09 -6.09 -13.45
CA PHE A 222 -1.33 -6.45 -12.27
C PHE A 222 -0.71 -7.83 -12.48
N GLY A 223 0.60 -7.86 -12.72
CA GLY A 223 1.33 -9.12 -12.90
C GLY A 223 1.32 -10.03 -11.67
N LEU A 224 0.93 -9.52 -10.50
CA LEU A 224 0.57 -10.32 -9.31
C LEU A 224 -0.84 -9.98 -8.84
N TRP A 225 -1.71 -10.99 -8.85
CA TRP A 225 -3.09 -10.89 -8.36
C TRP A 225 -3.27 -11.83 -7.17
N ILE A 226 -3.24 -11.27 -5.96
CA ILE A 226 -3.09 -12.04 -4.71
C ILE A 226 -4.39 -12.02 -3.91
N GLY A 227 -5.07 -13.16 -3.85
CA GLY A 227 -6.34 -13.32 -3.13
C GLY A 227 -6.16 -13.61 -1.64
N PHE A 228 -6.97 -12.94 -0.82
CA PHE A 228 -7.10 -13.13 0.62
C PHE A 228 -8.51 -13.60 0.96
N HIS A 229 -8.62 -14.66 1.75
CA HIS A 229 -9.88 -15.31 2.09
C HIS A 229 -10.21 -15.18 3.56
N ASN A 230 -11.46 -15.46 3.92
CA ASN A 230 -11.86 -15.51 5.33
C ASN A 230 -11.07 -16.60 6.07
N ALA A 231 -10.75 -16.35 7.34
CA ALA A 231 -9.98 -17.27 8.15
C ALA A 231 -10.94 -18.31 8.72
N ASP A 232 -10.56 -19.58 8.60
CA ASP A 232 -11.17 -20.64 9.40
C ASP A 232 -10.74 -20.54 10.86
N GLN A 233 -11.29 -21.40 11.71
CA GLN A 233 -11.02 -21.38 13.14
C GLN A 233 -9.56 -21.73 13.46
N SER A 234 -8.99 -22.72 12.77
CA SER A 234 -7.58 -23.12 12.92
C SER A 234 -6.63 -21.96 12.60
N THR A 235 -6.89 -21.24 11.51
CA THR A 235 -6.11 -20.08 11.09
C THR A 235 -6.23 -18.94 12.10
N PHE A 236 -7.44 -18.71 12.62
CA PHE A 236 -7.66 -17.70 13.65
C PHE A 236 -6.92 -18.03 14.95
N PHE A 237 -6.90 -19.30 15.37
CA PHE A 237 -6.10 -19.74 16.52
C PHE A 237 -4.61 -19.57 16.26
N ALA A 238 -4.11 -19.94 15.07
CA ALA A 238 -2.71 -19.72 14.72
C ALA A 238 -2.32 -18.23 14.82
N MET A 239 -3.18 -17.30 14.39
CA MET A 239 -2.95 -15.87 14.54
C MET A 239 -2.84 -15.46 16.02
N VAL A 240 -3.82 -15.84 16.84
CA VAL A 240 -3.88 -15.48 18.26
C VAL A 240 -2.72 -16.08 19.05
N GLU A 241 -2.41 -17.36 18.83
CA GLU A 241 -1.28 -18.05 19.44
C GLU A 241 0.05 -17.43 19.02
N GLY A 242 0.22 -17.12 17.73
CA GLY A 242 1.42 -16.47 17.22
C GLY A 242 1.67 -15.11 17.88
N TYR A 243 0.61 -14.29 18.06
CA TYR A 243 0.73 -13.03 18.77
C TYR A 243 1.01 -13.23 20.27
N ALA A 244 0.30 -14.14 20.94
CA ALA A 244 0.49 -14.39 22.37
C ALA A 244 1.90 -14.88 22.68
N GLN A 245 2.45 -15.77 21.84
CA GLN A 245 3.81 -16.26 21.95
C GLN A 245 4.83 -15.15 21.71
N ALA A 246 4.67 -14.35 20.67
CA ALA A 246 5.59 -13.27 20.34
C ALA A 246 5.64 -12.17 21.41
N LEU A 247 4.52 -11.94 22.11
CA LEU A 247 4.40 -10.96 23.19
C LEU A 247 4.69 -11.55 24.58
N GLY A 248 4.90 -12.87 24.68
CA GLY A 248 5.12 -13.55 25.96
C GLY A 248 3.95 -13.43 26.94
N LEU A 249 2.71 -13.48 26.44
CA LEU A 249 1.53 -13.32 27.29
C LEU A 249 1.39 -14.49 28.28
N PRO A 250 1.22 -14.24 29.60
CA PRO A 250 1.08 -15.29 30.60
C PRO A 250 -0.34 -15.86 30.61
N ILE A 251 -0.66 -16.70 29.64
CA ILE A 251 -1.96 -17.37 29.52
C ILE A 251 -1.79 -18.80 28.99
N GLU A 252 -2.55 -19.73 29.56
CA GLU A 252 -2.57 -21.12 29.11
C GLU A 252 -3.23 -21.25 27.72
N PRO A 253 -2.72 -22.11 26.81
CA PRO A 253 -3.23 -22.23 25.44
C PRO A 253 -4.73 -22.51 25.33
N ASP A 254 -5.27 -23.35 26.20
CA ASP A 254 -6.70 -23.69 26.20
C ASP A 254 -7.57 -22.52 26.67
N ALA A 255 -7.10 -21.73 27.64
CA ALA A 255 -7.78 -20.51 28.07
C ALA A 255 -7.77 -19.47 26.95
N LEU A 256 -6.62 -19.27 26.31
CA LEU A 256 -6.44 -18.38 25.17
C LEU A 256 -7.43 -18.70 24.04
N ARG A 257 -7.52 -19.98 23.63
CA ARG A 257 -8.44 -20.42 22.58
C ARG A 257 -9.90 -20.17 22.93
N ARG A 258 -10.32 -20.48 24.17
CA ARG A 258 -11.71 -20.27 24.61
C ARG A 258 -12.08 -18.79 24.58
N GLU A 259 -11.26 -17.93 25.16
CA GLU A 259 -11.49 -16.48 25.17
C GLU A 259 -11.47 -15.90 23.75
N ALA A 260 -10.58 -16.39 22.88
CA ALA A 260 -10.53 -15.97 21.48
C ALA A 260 -11.81 -16.34 20.71
N VAL A 261 -12.38 -17.53 20.95
CA VAL A 261 -13.66 -17.92 20.35
C VAL A 261 -14.77 -16.96 20.79
N GLU A 262 -14.90 -16.72 22.09
CA GLU A 262 -15.90 -15.80 22.64
C GLU A 262 -15.76 -14.40 22.03
N TRP A 263 -14.54 -13.88 21.97
CA TRP A 263 -14.25 -12.59 21.34
C TRP A 263 -14.61 -12.55 19.85
N SER A 264 -14.31 -13.62 19.10
CA SER A 264 -14.62 -13.67 17.67
C SER A 264 -16.13 -13.64 17.40
N VAL A 265 -16.94 -14.23 18.29
CA VAL A 265 -18.40 -14.22 18.20
C VAL A 265 -18.94 -12.82 18.48
N THR A 266 -18.46 -12.15 19.53
CA THR A 266 -18.92 -10.79 19.87
C THR A 266 -18.54 -9.76 18.81
N ARG A 267 -17.40 -9.93 18.13
CA ARG A 267 -16.96 -9.06 17.03
C ARG A 267 -17.54 -9.43 15.66
N GLY A 268 -18.27 -10.54 15.55
CA GLY A 268 -18.95 -10.95 14.33
C GLY A 268 -18.02 -11.48 13.23
N GLY A 269 -16.85 -12.03 13.57
CA GLY A 269 -15.98 -12.65 12.57
C GLY A 269 -14.58 -13.03 13.05
N ARG A 270 -13.88 -13.76 12.18
CA ARG A 270 -12.50 -14.20 12.37
C ARG A 270 -11.61 -13.52 11.34
N SER A 271 -10.66 -12.73 11.81
CA SER A 271 -9.66 -12.07 10.97
C SER A 271 -8.43 -11.71 11.78
N GLY A 272 -7.31 -11.43 11.11
CA GLY A 272 -6.10 -10.94 11.77
C GLY A 272 -6.35 -9.65 12.57
N ARG A 273 -7.22 -8.76 12.08
CA ARG A 273 -7.66 -7.56 12.81
C ARG A 273 -8.37 -7.92 14.12
N VAL A 274 -9.32 -8.85 14.08
CA VAL A 274 -10.06 -9.29 15.27
C VAL A 274 -9.12 -9.99 16.26
N ALA A 275 -8.18 -10.80 15.75
CA ALA A 275 -7.15 -11.45 16.57
C ALA A 275 -6.25 -10.42 17.28
N TRP A 276 -5.80 -9.39 16.57
CA TRP A 276 -4.99 -8.33 17.17
C TRP A 276 -5.76 -7.52 18.22
N GLN A 277 -7.03 -7.21 17.97
CA GLN A 277 -7.89 -6.53 18.94
C GLN A 277 -8.10 -7.37 20.21
N PHE A 278 -8.29 -8.68 20.06
CA PHE A 278 -8.36 -9.61 21.19
C PHE A 278 -7.05 -9.60 21.99
N ILE A 279 -5.91 -9.71 21.30
CA ILE A 279 -4.59 -9.70 21.93
C ILE A 279 -4.32 -8.39 22.65
N THR A 280 -4.76 -7.26 22.09
CA THR A 280 -4.62 -5.94 22.72
C THR A 280 -5.41 -5.87 24.02
N ASP A 281 -6.67 -6.34 24.02
CA ASP A 281 -7.49 -6.43 25.22
C ASP A 281 -6.87 -7.34 26.28
N LEU A 282 -6.45 -8.54 25.85
CA LEU A 282 -5.85 -9.54 26.72
C LEU A 282 -4.54 -9.04 27.34
N ALA A 283 -3.65 -8.45 26.55
CA ALA A 283 -2.40 -7.84 27.04
C ALA A 283 -2.68 -6.74 28.08
N GLY A 284 -3.69 -5.91 27.83
CA GLY A 284 -4.13 -4.88 28.78
C GLY A 284 -4.62 -5.48 30.10
N ARG A 285 -5.44 -6.54 30.06
CA ARG A 285 -5.90 -7.26 31.26
C ARG A 285 -4.76 -7.94 32.03
N LEU A 286 -3.73 -8.42 31.33
CA LEU A 286 -2.56 -9.09 31.91
C LEU A 286 -1.45 -8.11 32.33
N GLY A 287 -1.60 -6.81 32.09
CA GLY A 287 -0.59 -5.79 32.40
C GLY A 287 0.68 -5.86 31.53
N VAL A 288 0.59 -6.46 30.34
CA VAL A 288 1.70 -6.55 29.38
C VAL A 288 1.67 -5.35 28.43
N ALA A 289 2.77 -4.60 28.37
CA ALA A 289 2.92 -3.50 27.43
C ALA A 289 3.18 -4.01 26.01
N LEU A 290 2.44 -3.47 25.02
CA LEU A 290 2.68 -3.78 23.61
C LEU A 290 3.80 -2.91 23.03
N PRO A 291 4.62 -3.45 22.11
CA PRO A 291 5.55 -2.63 21.35
C PRO A 291 4.76 -1.62 20.51
N GLY A 292 5.04 -0.32 20.71
CA GLY A 292 4.48 0.76 19.89
C GLY A 292 5.10 0.84 18.52
#